data_AF-A0A2P8D3V2-F1
#
_entry.id   AF-A0A2P8D3V2-F1
#
_cell.length_a   1.000
_cell.length_b   1.000
_cell.length_c   1.000
_cell.angle_alpha   90.00
_cell.angle_beta   90.00
_cell.angle_gamma   90.00
#
_symmetry.space_group_name_H-M   'P 1'
#
loop_
_entity.id
_entity.type
_entity.pdbx_description
1 polymer ?
#
loop_
_entity_poly.entity_id
_entity_poly.type
_entity_poly.pdbx_seq_one_letter_code
_entity_poly.pdbx_strand_id
1 'polypeptide(L)' 'MTLQASEIQRIDYHIVALNKYRHECTDPVELIQTTARIDGWLDERLVFMQVRDHLEPTQGPQVPARAGHGSGDTR' A
#
# COMPACT_ATOMS: atom_id res chain seq x y z
N MET A 1 -2.94 -10.53 -15.10
CA MET A 1 -2.93 -9.30 -14.28
C MET A 1 -4.20 -9.30 -13.44
N THR A 2 -4.11 -9.04 -12.14
CA THR A 2 -5.29 -8.86 -11.29
C THR A 2 -5.85 -7.45 -11.50
N LEU A 3 -7.17 -7.26 -11.39
CA LEU A 3 -7.82 -5.95 -11.56
C LEU A 3 -7.20 -4.85 -10.68
N GLN A 4 -6.71 -5.21 -9.49
CA GLN A 4 -6.04 -4.27 -8.60
C GLN A 4 -4.68 -3.79 -9.12
N ALA A 5 -3.90 -4.66 -9.78
CA ALA A 5 -2.61 -4.27 -10.34
C ALA A 5 -2.78 -3.26 -11.49
N SER A 6 -3.82 -3.42 -12.33
CA SER A 6 -4.15 -2.44 -13.36
C SER A 6 -4.66 -1.12 -12.78
N GLU A 7 -5.43 -1.14 -11.69
CA GLU A 7 -5.88 0.10 -11.04
C GLU A 7 -4.72 0.86 -10.39
N ILE A 8 -3.80 0.17 -9.72
CA ILE A 8 -2.60 0.81 -9.15
C ILE A 8 -1.75 1.45 -10.27
N GLN A 9 -1.57 0.76 -11.41
CA GLN A 9 -0.86 1.33 -12.55
C GLN A 9 -1.54 2.58 -13.12
N ARG A 10 -2.88 2.59 -13.18
CA ARG A 10 -3.67 3.75 -13.62
C ARG A 10 -3.49 4.93 -12.67
N ILE A 11 -3.52 4.67 -11.36
CA ILE A 11 -3.31 5.70 -10.34
C ILE A 11 -1.88 6.26 -10.42
N ASP A 12 -0.87 5.40 -10.52
CA ASP A 12 0.53 5.80 -10.67
C ASP A 12 0.75 6.69 -11.91
N TYR A 13 0.09 6.38 -13.02
CA TYR A 13 0.10 7.21 -14.23
C TYR A 13 -0.44 8.63 -13.95
N HIS A 14 -1.58 8.75 -13.28
CA HIS A 14 -2.17 10.06 -12.97
C HIS A 14 -1.29 10.87 -12.00
N ILE A 15 -0.73 10.24 -10.98
CA ILE A 15 0.20 10.90 -10.03
C ILE A 15 1.41 11.45 -10.77
N VAL A 16 2.03 10.65 -11.66
CA VAL A 16 3.20 11.09 -12.43
C VAL A 16 2.84 12.24 -13.36
N ALA A 17 1.70 12.17 -14.05
CA ALA A 17 1.25 13.23 -14.96
C ALA A 17 0.98 14.55 -14.22
N LEU A 18 0.24 14.49 -13.10
CA LEU A 18 -0.04 15.66 -12.28
C LEU A 18 1.21 16.22 -11.61
N ASN A 19 2.14 15.37 -11.16
CA ASN A 19 3.39 15.84 -10.59
C ASN A 19 4.24 16.57 -11.64
N LYS A 20 4.29 16.08 -12.89
CA LYS A 20 4.94 16.82 -13.99
C LYS A 20 4.27 18.17 -14.20
N TYR A 21 2.95 18.19 -14.35
CA TYR A 21 2.17 19.41 -14.53
C TYR A 21 2.40 20.43 -13.42
N ARG A 22 2.48 19.97 -12.16
CA ARG A 22 2.73 20.81 -10.99
C ARG A 22 4.01 21.65 -11.10
N HIS A 23 5.06 21.13 -11.75
CA HIS A 23 6.32 21.88 -11.95
C HIS A 23 6.20 22.96 -13.02
N GLU A 24 5.16 22.89 -13.86
CA GLU A 24 4.87 23.85 -14.93
C GLU A 24 3.85 24.91 -14.49
N CYS A 25 3.15 24.69 -13.36
CA CYS A 25 2.19 25.63 -12.80
C CYS A 25 2.87 26.96 -12.43
N THR A 26 2.34 28.05 -12.96
CA THR A 26 2.77 29.42 -12.62
C THR A 26 1.75 30.15 -11.75
N ASP A 27 0.48 29.72 -11.78
CA ASP A 27 -0.57 30.20 -10.91
C ASP A 27 -0.54 29.45 -9.56
N PRO A 28 -0.39 30.15 -8.43
CA PRO A 28 -0.46 29.56 -7.10
C PRO A 28 -1.77 28.80 -6.82
N VAL A 29 -2.89 29.26 -7.36
CA VAL A 29 -4.19 28.58 -7.17
C VAL A 29 -4.17 27.23 -7.87
N GLU A 30 -3.69 27.20 -9.10
CA GLU A 30 -3.53 25.97 -9.88
C GLU A 30 -2.54 25.00 -9.23
N LEU A 31 -1.44 25.50 -8.68
CA LEU A 31 -0.46 24.71 -7.94
C LEU A 31 -1.10 24.00 -6.73
N ILE A 32 -1.90 24.73 -5.96
CA ILE A 32 -2.63 24.18 -4.80
C ILE A 32 -3.63 23.13 -5.25
N GLN A 33 -4.44 23.42 -6.27
CA GLN A 33 -5.43 22.48 -6.80
C GLN A 33 -4.77 21.21 -7.35
N THR A 34 -3.65 21.35 -8.06
CA THR A 34 -2.89 20.20 -8.59
C THR A 34 -2.31 19.37 -7.45
N THR A 35 -1.79 20.00 -6.40
CA THR A 35 -1.28 19.30 -5.22
C THR A 35 -2.39 18.53 -4.51
N ALA A 36 -3.55 19.15 -4.28
CA ALA A 36 -4.70 18.48 -3.66
C ALA A 36 -5.20 17.27 -4.49
N ARG A 37 -5.14 17.36 -5.83
CA ARG A 37 -5.46 16.22 -6.71
C ARG A 37 -4.44 15.10 -6.58
N ILE A 38 -3.15 15.41 -6.47
CA ILE A 38 -2.10 14.39 -6.23
C ILE A 38 -2.36 13.67 -4.91
N ASP A 39 -2.69 14.42 -3.85
CA ASP A 39 -2.99 13.84 -2.53
C ASP A 39 -4.20 12.89 -2.62
N GLY A 40 -5.27 13.28 -3.32
CA GLY A 40 -6.43 12.40 -3.52
C GLY A 40 -6.08 11.09 -4.26
N TRP A 41 -5.22 11.14 -5.28
CA TRP A 41 -4.76 9.92 -5.96
C TRP A 41 -3.86 9.04 -5.07
N LEU A 42 -3.04 9.65 -4.21
CA LEU A 42 -2.22 8.91 -3.24
C LEU A 42 -3.10 8.18 -2.22
N ASP A 43 -4.17 8.82 -1.75
CA ASP A 43 -5.17 8.19 -0.88
C ASP A 43 -5.85 7.00 -1.56
N GLU A 44 -6.30 7.15 -2.81
CA GLU A 44 -6.86 6.04 -3.59
C GLU A 44 -5.86 4.87 -3.72
N ARG A 45 -4.59 5.18 -4.01
CA ARG A 45 -3.53 4.18 -4.10
C ARG A 45 -3.38 3.37 -2.81
N LEU A 46 -3.44 4.05 -1.66
CA LEU A 46 -3.37 3.41 -0.35
C LEU A 46 -4.55 2.47 -0.11
N VAL A 47 -5.77 2.88 -0.49
CA VAL A 47 -6.97 2.02 -0.40
C VAL A 47 -6.77 0.73 -1.19
N PHE A 48 -6.31 0.81 -2.45
CA PHE A 48 -6.07 -0.39 -3.26
C PHE A 48 -4.95 -1.28 -2.70
N MET A 49 -3.90 -0.69 -2.11
CA MET A 49 -2.84 -1.46 -1.45
C MET A 49 -3.32 -2.15 -0.17
N GLN A 50 -4.15 -1.50 0.64
CA GLN A 50 -4.71 -2.09 1.86
C GLN A 50 -5.66 -3.24 1.55
N VAL A 51 -6.49 -3.12 0.50
CA VAL A 51 -7.37 -4.22 0.07
C VAL A 51 -6.55 -5.44 -0.38
N ARG A 52 -5.37 -5.24 -0.97
CA ARG A 52 -4.44 -6.33 -1.28
C ARG A 52 -3.92 -7.02 -0.02
N ASP A 53 -3.51 -6.26 0.98
CA ASP A 53 -2.94 -6.80 2.23
C ASP A 53 -4.00 -7.52 3.09
N HIS A 54 -5.29 -7.19 2.96
CA HIS A 54 -6.40 -7.89 3.62
C HIS A 54 -6.89 -9.15 2.88
N LEU A 55 -6.53 -9.33 1.61
CA LEU A 55 -6.86 -10.52 0.81
C LEU A 55 -5.75 -11.59 0.84
N GLU A 56 -4.54 -11.22 1.24
CA GLU A 56 -3.51 -12.18 1.63
C GLU A 56 -3.80 -12.61 3.08
N PRO A 57 -4.14 -13.89 3.33
CA PRO A 57 -4.17 -14.37 4.70
C PRO A 57 -2.74 -14.22 5.22
N THR A 58 -2.55 -13.37 6.21
CA THR A 58 -1.32 -13.31 6.99
C THR A 58 -1.20 -14.64 7.72
N GLN A 59 -0.70 -15.66 7.02
CA GLN A 59 -0.07 -16.82 7.65
C GLN A 59 1.27 -16.33 8.20
N GLY A 60 1.19 -15.54 9.26
CA GLY A 60 2.33 -15.37 10.16
C GLY A 60 2.76 -16.76 10.64
N PRO A 61 4.06 -17.04 10.81
CA PRO A 61 4.52 -18.36 11.23
C PRO A 61 3.85 -18.73 12.55
N GLN A 62 2.96 -19.74 12.53
CA GLN A 62 2.54 -20.42 13.74
C GLN A 62 3.76 -21.16 14.26
N VAL A 63 4.49 -20.54 15.18
CA VAL A 63 5.53 -21.21 15.93
C VAL A 63 4.84 -22.32 16.73
N PRO A 64 5.09 -23.62 16.45
CA PRO A 64 4.52 -24.65 17.29
C PRO A 64 5.16 -24.51 18.67
N ALA A 65 4.33 -24.35 19.70
CA ALA A 65 4.76 -24.48 21.08
C ALA A 65 5.43 -25.85 21.23
N ARG A 66 6.76 -25.86 21.32
CA ARG A 66 7.55 -27.06 21.58
C ARG A 66 7.00 -27.70 22.86
N ALA A 67 6.33 -28.85 22.70
CA ALA A 67 6.08 -29.76 23.79
C ALA A 67 7.43 -30.26 24.32
N GLY A 68 7.94 -29.60 25.35
CA GLY A 68 9.06 -30.09 26.15
C GLY A 68 8.55 -31.15 27.12
N HIS A 69 8.43 -32.38 26.63
CA HIS A 69 8.25 -33.56 27.46
C HIS A 69 9.60 -33.86 28.15
N GLY A 70 9.79 -33.33 29.35
CA GLY A 70 10.93 -33.62 30.21
C GLY A 70 10.57 -34.68 31.25
N SER A 71 10.50 -35.94 30.82
CA SER A 71 10.56 -37.07 31.74
C SER A 71 12.04 -37.41 31.93
N GLY A 72 12.55 -37.24 33.15
CA GLY A 72 13.96 -37.43 33.45
C GLY A 72 14.20 -37.53 34.94
N ASP A 73 14.00 -38.75 35.45
CA ASP A 73 14.58 -39.33 36.66
C ASP A 73 15.69 -38.50 37.33
N THR A 74 15.50 -38.21 38.62
CA THR A 74 16.64 -38.01 39.52
C THR A 74 16.41 -38.77 40.82
N ARG A 75 17.39 -39.64 41.06
CA ARG A 75 17.60 -40.60 42.13
C ARG A 75 17.68 -39.97 43.52
#